data_AF-A0A9C9TD37-F1
#
_entry.id   AF-A0A9C9TD37-F1
#
_cell.length_a   1.000
_cell.length_b   1.000
_cell.length_c   1.000
_cell.angle_alpha   90.00
_cell.angle_beta   90.00
_cell.angle_gamma   90.00
#
_symmetry.space_group_name_H-M   'P 1'
#
loop_
_entity.id
_entity.type
_entity.pdbx_description
1 polymer ?
#
loop_
_entity_poly.entity_id
_entity_poly.type
_entity_poly.pdbx_seq_one_letter_code
_entity_poly.pdbx_strand_id
1 'polypeptide(L)'
;MIWGFDPAALGGHLAARGLALVDDVGAAEYKSRYLRPLGQRLRIFEGERTALAQIARSWDELVPVRQMKGAMAWRQAGFARFLA
;
A
#
# COMPACT_ATOMS: atom_id res chain seq x y z
N MET A 1 10.61 -3.41 -26.72
CA MET A 1 9.77 -4.33 -25.92
C MET A 1 9.74 -3.78 -24.52
N ILE A 2 8.62 -3.22 -24.07
CA ILE A 2 8.47 -2.77 -22.68
C ILE A 2 8.04 -4.00 -21.88
N TRP A 3 8.88 -4.39 -20.93
CA TRP A 3 8.59 -5.44 -19.96
C TRP A 3 7.79 -4.78 -18.83
N GLY A 4 6.67 -5.38 -18.46
CA GLY A 4 5.77 -4.83 -17.44
C GLY A 4 5.10 -5.95 -16.66
N PHE A 5 4.63 -5.62 -15.47
CA PHE A 5 3.87 -6.55 -14.64
C PHE A 5 2.42 -6.61 -15.16
N ASP A 6 1.87 -7.80 -15.40
CA ASP A 6 0.46 -7.95 -15.79
C ASP A 6 -0.45 -7.54 -14.62
N PRO A 7 -1.27 -6.49 -14.76
CA PRO A 7 -2.17 -6.05 -13.69
C PRO A 7 -3.12 -7.15 -13.23
N ALA A 8 -3.55 -8.05 -14.12
CA ALA A 8 -4.44 -9.16 -13.76
C ALA A 8 -3.75 -10.17 -12.82
N ALA A 9 -2.42 -10.31 -12.91
CA ALA A 9 -1.64 -11.19 -12.04
C ALA A 9 -1.29 -10.56 -10.68
N LEU A 10 -1.52 -9.25 -10.50
CA LEU A 10 -1.00 -8.50 -9.35
C LEU A 10 -1.61 -8.97 -8.03
N GLY A 11 -2.94 -9.18 -8.01
CA GLY A 11 -3.63 -9.67 -6.82
C GLY A 11 -3.09 -11.01 -6.33
N GLY A 12 -2.91 -11.98 -7.25
CA GLY A 12 -2.34 -13.29 -6.91
C GLY A 12 -0.88 -13.20 -6.45
N HIS A 13 -0.09 -12.33 -7.10
CA HIS A 13 1.30 -12.09 -6.72
C HIS A 13 1.46 -11.50 -5.31
N LEU A 14 0.57 -10.56 -4.94
CA LEU A 14 0.51 -9.98 -3.61
C LEU A 14 0.03 -10.99 -2.57
N ALA A 15 -1.02 -11.76 -2.88
CA ALA A 15 -1.57 -12.78 -1.98
C ALA A 15 -0.53 -13.84 -1.61
N ALA A 16 0.30 -14.28 -2.57
CA ALA A 16 1.40 -15.21 -2.31
C ALA A 16 2.46 -14.69 -1.31
N ARG A 17 2.45 -13.39 -1.01
CA ARG A 17 3.34 -12.72 -0.05
C ARG A 17 2.61 -12.26 1.22
N GLY A 18 1.38 -12.73 1.42
CA GLY A 18 0.57 -12.32 2.57
C GLY A 18 0.09 -10.87 2.50
N LEU A 19 -0.03 -10.32 1.29
CA LEU A 19 -0.58 -8.99 1.05
C LEU A 19 -1.94 -9.10 0.35
N ALA A 20 -2.90 -8.27 0.74
CA ALA A 20 -4.16 -8.11 0.04
C ALA A 20 -4.14 -6.78 -0.74
N LEU A 21 -4.47 -6.83 -2.02
CA LEU A 21 -4.61 -5.65 -2.86
C LEU A 21 -5.84 -4.85 -2.41
N VAL A 22 -5.64 -3.56 -2.13
CA VAL A 22 -6.69 -2.63 -1.67
C VAL A 22 -7.15 -1.73 -2.81
N ASP A 23 -6.21 -1.20 -3.60
CA ASP A 23 -6.49 -0.34 -4.76
C ASP A 23 -5.41 -0.55 -5.83
N ASP A 24 -5.77 -0.42 -7.11
CA ASP A 24 -4.86 -0.45 -8.26
C ASP A 24 -5.26 0.66 -9.24
N VAL A 25 -4.45 1.70 -9.27
CA VAL A 25 -4.75 2.94 -9.98
C VAL A 25 -3.84 3.05 -11.21
N GLY A 26 -4.49 3.19 -12.38
CA GLY A 26 -3.81 3.43 -13.65
C GLY A 26 -3.39 4.90 -13.84
N ALA A 27 -2.56 5.16 -14.84
CA ALA A 27 -1.98 6.47 -15.12
C ALA A 27 -3.00 7.62 -15.21
N ALA A 28 -4.10 7.43 -15.94
CA ALA A 28 -5.14 8.46 -16.13
C ALA A 28 -5.80 8.83 -14.80
N GLU A 29 -6.12 7.83 -13.99
CA GLU A 29 -6.76 8.02 -12.70
C GLU A 29 -5.79 8.57 -11.67
N TYR A 30 -4.54 8.12 -11.66
CA TYR A 30 -3.48 8.65 -10.79
C TYR A 30 -3.28 10.16 -11.02
N LYS A 31 -3.22 10.58 -12.29
CA LYS A 31 -3.16 12.01 -12.65
C LYS A 31 -4.36 12.76 -12.08
N SER A 32 -5.56 12.21 -12.21
CA SER A 32 -6.79 12.87 -11.77
C SER A 32 -6.90 12.96 -10.26
N ARG A 33 -6.59 11.88 -9.53
CA ARG A 33 -6.73 11.78 -8.08
C ARG A 33 -5.62 12.51 -7.32
N TYR A 34 -4.37 12.44 -7.80
CA TYR A 34 -3.22 12.85 -7.01
C TYR A 34 -2.43 14.03 -7.61
N LEU A 35 -2.31 14.12 -8.93
CA LEU A 35 -1.45 15.17 -9.54
C LEU A 35 -2.21 16.47 -9.80
N ARG A 36 -3.37 16.40 -10.46
CA ARG A 36 -4.17 17.58 -10.83
C ARG A 36 -4.58 18.42 -9.61
N PRO A 37 -5.05 17.83 -8.48
CA PRO A 37 -5.42 18.62 -7.31
C PRO A 37 -4.25 19.40 -6.70
N LEU A 38 -3.02 18.90 -6.88
CA LEU A 38 -1.79 19.53 -6.40
C LEU A 38 -1.16 20.49 -7.43
N GLY A 39 -1.80 20.70 -8.59
CA GLY A 39 -1.25 21.48 -9.69
C GLY A 39 0.01 20.86 -10.33
N GLN A 40 0.31 19.60 -10.03
CA GLN A 40 1.50 18.93 -10.55
C GLN A 40 1.30 18.49 -12.01
N ARG A 41 2.37 18.65 -12.81
CA ARG A 41 2.38 18.30 -14.24
C ARG A 41 3.45 17.27 -14.55
N LEU A 42 3.39 16.14 -13.85
CA LEU A 42 4.26 15.00 -14.12
C LEU A 42 3.71 14.18 -15.30
N ARG A 43 4.61 13.77 -16.20
CA ARG A 43 4.26 12.87 -17.32
C ARG A 43 4.24 11.44 -16.82
N ILE A 44 3.05 10.91 -16.54
CA ILE A 44 2.82 9.49 -16.27
C ILE A 44 2.39 8.78 -17.58
N PHE A 45 2.98 7.63 -17.89
CA PHE A 45 2.68 6.79 -19.05
C PHE A 45 1.68 5.67 -18.71
N GLU A 46 0.95 5.14 -19.70
CA GLU A 46 -0.09 4.11 -19.48
C GLU A 46 0.41 2.84 -18.76
N GLY A 47 1.69 2.50 -18.91
CA GLY A 47 2.31 1.37 -18.21
C GLY A 47 2.66 1.64 -16.74
N GLU A 48 2.64 2.89 -16.30
CA GLU A 48 2.93 3.27 -14.91
C GLU A 48 1.64 3.22 -14.09
N ARG A 49 1.65 2.39 -13.05
CA ARG A 49 0.51 2.12 -12.18
C ARG A 49 0.93 2.18 -10.72
N THR A 50 -0.03 2.42 -9.83
CA THR A 50 0.21 2.42 -8.38
C THR A 50 -0.79 1.49 -7.72
N ALA A 51 -0.28 0.57 -6.92
CA ALA A 51 -1.10 -0.35 -6.15
C ALA A 51 -0.93 -0.08 -4.65
N LEU A 52 -2.06 0.05 -3.94
CA LEU A 52 -2.10 0.06 -2.50
C LEU A 52 -2.40 -1.36 -2.02
N ALA A 53 -1.59 -1.88 -1.12
CA ALA A 53 -1.79 -3.20 -0.54
C ALA A 53 -1.68 -3.13 0.99
N GLN A 54 -2.42 -4.01 1.66
CA GLN A 54 -2.38 -4.18 3.11
C GLN A 54 -1.80 -5.55 3.47
N ILE A 55 -1.24 -5.67 4.67
CA ILE A 55 -0.87 -6.98 5.21
C ILE A 55 -2.17 -7.75 5.46
N ALA A 56 -2.27 -8.95 4.88
CA ALA A 56 -3.47 -9.78 4.96
C ALA A 56 -3.68 -10.40 6.35
N ARG A 57 -2.65 -10.41 7.19
CA ARG A 57 -2.69 -10.90 8.58
C ARG A 57 -2.52 -9.74 9.55
N SER A 58 -3.17 -9.83 10.70
CA SER A 58 -2.93 -8.88 11.77
C SER A 58 -1.51 -9.04 12.31
N TRP A 59 -0.91 -7.94 12.79
CA TRP A 59 0.40 -7.97 13.45
C TRP A 59 0.40 -8.93 14.66
N ASP A 60 -0.75 -9.06 15.33
CA ASP A 60 -0.99 -9.98 16.45
C ASP A 60 -0.89 -11.47 16.05
N GLU A 61 -1.18 -11.82 14.79
CA GLU A 61 -0.96 -13.17 14.25
C GLU A 61 0.49 -13.42 13.83
N LEU A 62 1.21 -12.38 13.43
CA LEU A 62 2.58 -12.50 12.93
C LEU A 62 3.63 -12.54 14.05
N VAL A 63 3.33 -11.94 15.20
CA VAL A 63 4.18 -12.02 16.39
C VAL A 63 3.34 -12.49 17.57
N PRO A 64 3.50 -13.76 18.00
CA PRO A 64 2.78 -14.27 19.14
C PRO A 64 3.09 -13.40 20.38
N VAL A 65 2.05 -12.86 21.00
CA VAL A 65 2.07 -11.96 22.18
C VAL A 65 2.76 -12.56 23.43
N ARG A 66 3.37 -13.75 23.32
CA ARG A 66 3.96 -14.50 24.43
C ARG A 66 5.35 -14.04 24.88
N GLN A 67 5.95 -13.03 24.23
CA GLN A 67 7.29 -12.52 24.57
C GLN A 67 7.41 -11.01 24.81
N MET A 68 6.33 -10.31 25.18
CA MET A 68 6.44 -8.91 25.62
C MET A 68 5.76 -8.66 26.98
N LYS A 69 6.32 -9.23 28.05
CA LYS A 69 6.17 -8.62 29.38
C LYS A 69 7.05 -7.35 29.42
N GLY A 70 6.51 -6.20 28.99
CA GLY A 70 7.15 -4.90 29.26
C GLY A 70 6.87 -3.73 28.32
N ALA A 71 6.29 -3.92 27.13
CA ALA A 71 6.23 -2.87 26.11
C ALA A 71 4.87 -2.16 25.96
N MET A 72 4.02 -2.18 27.00
CA MET A 72 2.64 -1.67 26.92
C MET A 72 2.53 -0.12 26.87
N ALA A 73 3.65 0.62 26.89
CA ALA A 73 3.67 2.07 26.92
C ALA A 73 3.64 2.78 25.54
N TRP A 74 3.83 2.06 24.43
CA TRP A 74 3.97 2.69 23.10
C TRP A 74 2.69 2.69 22.24
N ARG A 75 1.62 2.04 22.71
CA ARG A 75 0.38 1.81 21.93
C ARG A 75 -0.44 3.08 21.63
N GLN A 76 -0.23 4.20 22.32
CA GLN A 76 -1.00 5.44 22.10
C GLN A 76 -0.23 6.58 21.41
N ALA A 77 1.10 6.55 21.36
CA ALA A 77 1.88 7.71 20.89
C ALA A 77 2.13 7.74 19.37
N GLY A 78 1.99 6.61 18.66
CA GLY A 78 2.44 6.49 17.27
C GLY A 78 1.40 6.79 16.18
N PHE A 79 0.10 6.86 16.50
CA PHE A 79 -0.96 6.95 15.48
C PHE A 79 -1.53 8.37 15.26
N ALA A 80 -1.11 9.36 16.06
CA ALA A 80 -1.63 10.73 15.97
C ALA A 80 -0.78 11.68 15.11
N ARG A 81 0.18 11.19 14.32
CA ARG A 81 1.08 12.05 13.53
C ARG A 81 1.12 11.75 12.03
N PHE A 82 0.04 11.20 11.48
CA PHE A 82 -0.12 11.07 10.02
C PHE A 82 -1.45 11.62 9.47
N LEU A 83 -2.27 12.26 10.31
CA LEU A 83 -3.46 13.00 9.91
C LEU A 83 -3.63 14.30 10.73
N ALA A 84 -2.57 15.10 10.81
CA ALA A 84 -2.63 16.49 11.27
C ALA A 84 -1.91 17.38 10.26
#